data_AF-A0A1G0T6J7-F1
#
_entry.id   AF-A0A1G0T6J7-F1
#
_cell.length_a   1.000
_cell.length_b   1.000
_cell.length_c   1.000
_cell.angle_alpha   90.00
_cell.angle_beta   90.00
_cell.angle_gamma   90.00
#
_symmetry.space_group_name_H-M   'P 1'
#
loop_
_entity.id
_entity.type
_entity.pdbx_description
1 polymer ?
#
loop_
_entity_poly.entity_id
_entity_poly.type
_entity_poly.pdbx_seq_one_letter_code
_entity_poly.pdbx_strand_id
1 'polypeptide(L)'
;MFTKLNSAMMLISVSILILAANITLAHCDSMEGPVVKASIKALETGNINYVLIWVQARDEQEIKNLFEKVLHIRKLNDEAKELADMYFFETVVRVHRMGEGESYTGLKPAGYKPEEGIEAADIAIGKGSVENVLSHLDEKYHQRVKELFNNLQS
;
A
#
# COMPACT_ATOMS: atom_id res chain seq x y z
N MET A 1 -5.81 53.08 -1.88
CA MET A 1 -6.77 52.00 -2.22
C MET A 1 -6.01 50.76 -2.71
N PHE A 2 -5.12 50.16 -1.88
CA PHE A 2 -4.29 49.00 -2.29
C PHE A 2 -3.93 48.08 -1.11
N THR A 3 -4.88 47.70 -0.25
CA THR A 3 -4.61 46.79 0.87
C THR A 3 -5.59 45.61 1.01
N LYS A 4 -6.58 45.46 0.11
CA LYS A 4 -7.53 44.33 0.16
C LYS A 4 -7.20 43.16 -0.79
N LEU A 5 -6.21 43.29 -1.68
CA LEU A 5 -5.92 42.26 -2.69
C LEU A 5 -4.98 41.14 -2.17
N ASN A 6 -4.24 41.37 -1.08
CA ASN A 6 -3.18 40.46 -0.64
C ASN A 6 -3.69 39.31 0.26
N SER A 7 -4.74 39.52 1.04
CA SER A 7 -5.22 38.51 2.00
C SER A 7 -5.96 37.35 1.33
N ALA A 8 -6.72 37.61 0.26
CA ALA A 8 -7.42 36.57 -0.49
C ALA A 8 -6.45 35.68 -1.29
N MET A 9 -5.43 36.26 -1.91
CA MET A 9 -4.38 35.49 -2.62
C MET A 9 -3.54 34.63 -1.66
N MET A 10 -3.31 35.09 -0.43
CA MET A 10 -2.57 34.33 0.60
C MET A 10 -3.38 33.15 1.16
N LEU A 11 -4.71 33.27 1.26
CA LEU A 11 -5.58 32.16 1.65
C LEU A 11 -5.70 31.09 0.55
N ILE A 12 -5.73 31.51 -0.72
CA ILE A 12 -5.74 30.59 -1.87
C ILE A 12 -4.41 29.83 -1.97
N SER A 13 -3.27 30.50 -1.77
CA SER A 13 -1.96 29.84 -1.84
C SER A 13 -1.71 28.84 -0.71
N VAL A 14 -2.17 29.14 0.52
CA VAL A 14 -2.11 28.18 1.65
C VAL A 14 -3.00 26.97 1.39
N SER A 15 -4.19 27.16 0.79
CA SER A 15 -5.10 26.06 0.45
C SER A 15 -4.53 25.12 -0.63
N ILE A 16 -3.79 25.67 -1.61
CA ILE A 16 -3.11 24.89 -2.66
C ILE A 16 -1.91 24.10 -2.09
N LEU A 17 -1.17 24.67 -1.13
CA LEU A 17 -0.07 23.99 -0.43
C LEU A 17 -0.54 22.80 0.42
N ILE A 18 -1.72 22.89 1.04
CA ILE A 18 -2.32 21.79 1.83
C ILE A 18 -2.75 20.62 0.91
N LEU A 19 -3.16 20.91 -0.33
CA LEU A 19 -3.58 19.87 -1.29
C LEU A 19 -2.41 19.05 -1.86
N ALA A 20 -1.20 19.64 -1.91
CA ALA A 20 0.00 18.97 -2.41
C ALA A 20 0.67 18.04 -1.36
N ALA A 21 0.28 18.14 -0.08
CA ALA A 21 0.93 17.43 1.02
C ALA A 21 0.51 15.96 1.18
N ASN A 22 -0.48 15.48 0.42
CA ASN A 22 -1.03 14.12 0.55
C ASN A 22 -0.66 13.21 -0.63
N ILE A 23 0.53 13.36 -1.20
CA ILE A 23 1.06 12.36 -2.13
C ILE A 23 1.69 11.25 -1.28
N THR A 24 0.86 10.39 -0.70
CA THR A 24 1.33 9.17 -0.06
C THR A 24 1.56 8.13 -1.15
N LEU A 25 2.79 8.11 -1.66
CA LEU A 25 3.29 7.06 -2.55
C LEU A 25 3.44 5.81 -1.70
N ALA A 26 2.42 4.96 -1.64
CA ALA A 26 2.49 3.69 -0.93
C ALA A 26 2.36 2.55 -1.91
N HIS A 27 3.40 1.72 -2.01
CA HIS A 27 3.37 0.54 -2.89
C HIS A 27 2.29 -0.48 -2.50
N CYS A 28 1.75 -0.38 -1.28
CA CYS A 28 0.68 -1.21 -0.73
C CYS A 28 -0.63 -1.17 -1.53
N ASP A 29 -0.85 -0.17 -2.39
CA ASP A 29 -2.06 -0.04 -3.22
C ASP A 29 -1.85 -0.38 -4.72
N SER A 30 -0.78 -1.11 -5.06
CA SER A 30 -0.51 -1.53 -6.45
C SER A 30 -0.80 -3.02 -6.70
N MET A 31 -1.11 -3.37 -7.95
CA MET A 31 -1.29 -4.76 -8.40
C MET A 31 -0.08 -5.67 -8.10
N GLU A 32 1.11 -5.10 -8.06
CA GLU A 32 2.36 -5.82 -7.79
C GLU A 32 2.83 -5.62 -6.34
N GLY A 33 2.01 -4.92 -5.54
CA GLY A 33 2.23 -4.58 -4.15
C GLY A 33 2.16 -5.77 -3.20
N PRO A 34 2.71 -5.64 -1.99
CA PRO A 34 2.76 -6.73 -1.02
C PRO A 34 1.36 -7.19 -0.57
N VAL A 35 0.41 -6.27 -0.46
CA VAL A 35 -0.99 -6.57 -0.07
C VAL A 35 -1.69 -7.42 -1.14
N VAL A 36 -1.51 -7.10 -2.43
CA VAL A 36 -2.08 -7.88 -3.53
C VAL A 36 -1.36 -9.22 -3.66
N LYS A 37 -0.03 -9.28 -3.55
CA LYS A 37 0.72 -10.55 -3.50
C LYS A 37 0.25 -11.47 -2.39
N ALA A 38 0.00 -10.92 -1.20
CA ALA A 38 -0.57 -11.67 -0.08
C ALA A 38 -1.99 -12.17 -0.37
N SER A 39 -2.81 -11.34 -1.03
CA SER A 39 -4.18 -11.68 -1.44
C SER A 39 -4.21 -12.78 -2.49
N ILE A 40 -3.35 -12.72 -3.51
CA ILE A 40 -3.16 -13.78 -4.52
C ILE A 40 -2.82 -15.08 -3.80
N LYS A 41 -1.79 -15.06 -2.93
CA LYS A 41 -1.36 -16.24 -2.18
C LYS A 41 -2.46 -16.81 -1.29
N ALA A 42 -3.23 -15.95 -0.62
CA ALA A 42 -4.37 -16.37 0.19
C ALA A 42 -5.40 -17.12 -0.65
N LEU A 43 -5.78 -16.57 -1.80
CA LEU A 43 -6.77 -17.18 -2.66
C LEU A 43 -6.28 -18.47 -3.35
N GLU A 44 -5.02 -18.52 -3.77
CA GLU A 44 -4.41 -19.72 -4.37
C GLU A 44 -4.31 -20.88 -3.37
N THR A 45 -4.01 -20.56 -2.11
CA THR A 45 -3.83 -21.58 -1.06
C THR A 45 -5.09 -21.84 -0.24
N GLY A 46 -6.13 -21.03 -0.40
CA GLY A 46 -7.31 -21.06 0.47
C GLY A 46 -7.00 -20.65 1.92
N ASN A 47 -5.90 -19.95 2.18
CA ASN A 47 -5.46 -19.57 3.52
C ASN A 47 -5.52 -18.06 3.73
N ILE A 48 -6.56 -17.60 4.45
CA ILE A 48 -6.79 -16.18 4.73
C ILE A 48 -5.68 -15.52 5.58
N ASN A 49 -4.89 -16.30 6.33
CA ASN A 49 -3.89 -15.76 7.24
C ASN A 49 -2.78 -14.97 6.53
N TYR A 50 -2.54 -15.20 5.23
CA TYR A 50 -1.63 -14.37 4.45
C TYR A 50 -2.10 -12.92 4.34
N VAL A 51 -3.41 -12.68 4.35
CA VAL A 51 -4.00 -11.33 4.24
C VAL A 51 -4.19 -10.68 5.61
N LEU A 52 -4.55 -11.45 6.65
CA LEU A 52 -4.92 -10.85 7.94
C LEU A 52 -3.79 -10.05 8.60
N ILE A 53 -2.52 -10.34 8.29
CA ILE A 53 -1.39 -9.52 8.76
C ILE A 53 -1.41 -8.07 8.24
N TRP A 54 -2.15 -7.81 7.15
CA TRP A 54 -2.29 -6.50 6.52
C TRP A 54 -3.58 -5.78 6.95
N VAL A 55 -4.40 -6.40 7.78
CA VAL A 55 -5.74 -5.92 8.14
C VAL A 55 -5.80 -5.68 9.64
N GLN A 56 -6.44 -4.59 10.08
CA GLN A 56 -6.60 -4.34 11.51
C GLN A 56 -7.62 -5.31 12.12
N ALA A 57 -7.42 -5.68 13.39
CA ALA A 57 -8.26 -6.65 14.08
C ALA A 57 -9.78 -6.39 13.95
N ARG A 58 -10.19 -5.11 13.99
CA ARG A 58 -11.60 -4.72 13.85
C ARG A 58 -12.21 -5.00 12.47
N ASP A 59 -11.39 -5.06 11.43
CA ASP A 59 -11.80 -5.21 10.04
C ASP A 59 -11.64 -6.66 9.53
N GLU A 60 -10.98 -7.54 10.31
CA GLU A 60 -10.73 -8.93 9.92
C GLU A 60 -12.00 -9.71 9.57
N GLN A 61 -13.10 -9.48 10.29
CA GLN A 61 -14.33 -10.24 10.06
C GLN A 61 -14.96 -9.90 8.70
N GLU A 62 -14.88 -8.64 8.24
CA GLU A 62 -15.31 -8.23 6.90
C GLU A 62 -14.52 -9.01 5.85
N ILE A 63 -13.20 -9.05 5.99
CA ILE A 63 -12.29 -9.70 5.05
C ILE A 63 -12.45 -11.22 5.03
N LYS A 64 -12.63 -11.87 6.20
CA LYS A 64 -12.92 -13.31 6.28
C LYS A 64 -14.23 -13.66 5.56
N ASN A 65 -15.29 -12.89 5.79
CA ASN A 65 -16.57 -13.12 5.15
C ASN A 65 -16.50 -12.94 3.63
N LEU A 66 -15.76 -11.93 3.17
CA LEU A 66 -15.54 -11.70 1.74
C LEU A 66 -14.73 -12.85 1.12
N PHE A 67 -13.67 -13.30 1.78
CA PHE A 67 -12.81 -14.37 1.30
C PHE A 67 -13.59 -15.65 0.99
N GLU A 68 -14.48 -16.07 1.89
CA GLU A 68 -15.33 -17.25 1.67
C GLU A 68 -16.22 -17.11 0.43
N LYS A 69 -16.82 -15.92 0.23
CA LYS A 69 -17.64 -15.63 -0.97
C LYS A 69 -16.79 -15.69 -2.24
N VAL A 70 -15.61 -15.08 -2.22
CA VAL A 70 -14.68 -15.06 -3.35
C VAL A 70 -14.23 -16.48 -3.70
N LEU A 71 -13.86 -17.29 -2.70
CA LEU A 71 -13.49 -18.70 -2.91
C LEU A 71 -14.62 -19.53 -3.56
N HIS A 72 -15.87 -19.20 -3.28
CA HIS A 72 -17.02 -19.85 -3.92
C HIS A 72 -17.20 -19.37 -5.37
N ILE A 73 -17.27 -18.06 -5.60
CA ILE A 73 -17.55 -17.46 -6.91
C ILE A 73 -16.44 -17.75 -7.91
N ARG A 74 -15.17 -17.69 -7.48
CA ARG A 74 -14.01 -17.87 -8.36
C ARG A 74 -13.89 -19.27 -8.98
N LYS A 75 -14.71 -20.23 -8.54
CA LYS A 75 -14.75 -21.61 -9.05
C LYS A 75 -15.78 -21.80 -10.17
N LEU A 76 -16.61 -20.80 -10.46
CA LEU A 76 -17.71 -20.93 -11.41
C LEU A 76 -17.22 -20.97 -12.87
N ASN A 77 -16.34 -20.03 -13.25
CA ASN A 77 -15.65 -19.96 -14.54
C ASN A 77 -14.54 -18.90 -14.48
N ASP A 78 -13.76 -18.77 -15.56
CA ASP A 78 -12.59 -17.88 -15.62
C ASP A 78 -12.96 -16.39 -15.50
N GLU A 79 -14.06 -15.94 -16.11
CA GLU A 79 -14.53 -14.55 -15.98
C GLU A 79 -14.96 -14.22 -14.55
N ALA A 80 -15.68 -15.15 -13.90
CA ALA A 80 -16.08 -15.03 -12.51
C ALA A 80 -14.87 -15.03 -11.57
N LYS A 81 -13.84 -15.82 -11.88
CA LYS A 81 -12.57 -15.82 -11.17
C LYS A 81 -11.90 -14.46 -11.26
N GLU A 82 -11.74 -13.92 -12.46
CA GLU A 82 -11.09 -12.62 -12.66
C GLU A 82 -11.80 -11.51 -11.89
N LEU A 83 -13.13 -11.43 -11.98
CA LEU A 83 -13.92 -10.42 -11.28
C LEU A 83 -13.87 -10.59 -9.75
N ALA A 84 -13.99 -11.81 -9.25
CA ALA A 84 -13.97 -12.09 -7.81
C ALA A 84 -12.59 -11.81 -7.20
N ASP A 85 -11.52 -12.17 -7.90
CA ASP A 85 -10.15 -11.92 -7.47
C ASP A 85 -9.86 -10.42 -7.43
N MET A 86 -10.21 -9.68 -8.49
CA MET A 86 -10.03 -8.23 -8.52
C MET A 86 -10.80 -7.54 -7.40
N TYR A 87 -12.06 -7.92 -7.18
CA TYR A 87 -12.88 -7.38 -6.09
C TYR A 87 -12.27 -7.64 -4.71
N PHE A 88 -11.67 -8.82 -4.51
CA PHE A 88 -10.95 -9.15 -3.29
C PHE A 88 -9.72 -8.24 -3.12
N PHE A 89 -8.90 -8.09 -4.16
CA PHE A 89 -7.69 -7.26 -4.12
C PHE A 89 -8.01 -5.81 -3.78
N GLU A 90 -8.95 -5.19 -4.50
CA GLU A 90 -9.37 -3.82 -4.24
C GLU A 90 -9.92 -3.64 -2.81
N THR A 91 -10.69 -4.62 -2.32
CA THR A 91 -11.28 -4.53 -0.98
C THR A 91 -10.23 -4.64 0.11
N VAL A 92 -9.30 -5.60 0.02
CA VAL A 92 -8.22 -5.75 0.99
C VAL A 92 -7.33 -4.52 1.00
N VAL A 93 -6.96 -4.01 -0.19
CA VAL A 93 -6.17 -2.77 -0.30
C VAL A 93 -6.90 -1.59 0.31
N ARG A 94 -8.19 -1.39 0.00
CA ARG A 94 -9.00 -0.32 0.59
C ARG A 94 -8.99 -0.39 2.11
N VAL A 95 -9.25 -1.56 2.69
CA VAL A 95 -9.28 -1.76 4.15
C VAL A 95 -7.90 -1.54 4.78
N HIS A 96 -6.84 -2.04 4.15
CA HIS A 96 -5.47 -1.81 4.59
C HIS A 96 -5.13 -0.32 4.64
N ARG A 97 -5.38 0.42 3.55
CA ARG A 97 -5.13 1.87 3.47
C ARG A 97 -5.93 2.65 4.51
N MET A 98 -7.21 2.32 4.69
CA MET A 98 -8.02 2.90 5.76
C MET A 98 -7.44 2.64 7.15
N GLY A 99 -6.82 1.46 7.36
CA GLY A 99 -6.08 1.14 8.57
C GLY A 99 -4.85 2.03 8.77
N GLU A 100 -4.14 2.36 7.70
CA GLU A 100 -3.01 3.31 7.73
C GLU A 100 -3.45 4.78 7.95
N GLY A 101 -4.75 5.05 7.94
CA GLY A 101 -5.29 6.42 7.97
C GLY A 101 -5.30 7.09 6.59
N GLU A 102 -5.03 6.33 5.54
CA GLU A 102 -4.88 6.79 4.17
C GLU A 102 -6.16 6.54 3.35
N SER A 103 -6.43 7.42 2.39
CA SER A 103 -7.56 7.26 1.49
C SER A 103 -7.27 6.22 0.39
N TYR A 104 -8.27 5.42 0.04
CA TYR A 104 -8.19 4.55 -1.14
C TYR A 104 -8.45 5.37 -2.41
N THR A 105 -7.46 5.39 -3.31
CA THR A 105 -7.53 6.15 -4.58
C THR A 105 -7.60 5.24 -5.81
N GLY A 106 -8.03 3.99 -5.63
CA GLY A 106 -8.00 2.96 -6.66
C GLY A 106 -6.69 2.16 -6.64
N LEU A 107 -6.80 0.90 -7.05
CA LEU A 107 -5.68 -0.01 -7.18
C LEU A 107 -4.80 0.39 -8.38
N LYS A 108 -3.51 0.62 -8.15
CA LYS A 108 -2.59 1.01 -9.22
C LYS A 108 -2.35 -0.17 -10.16
N PRO A 109 -2.38 0.05 -11.49
CA PRO A 109 -2.25 -1.03 -12.46
C PRO A 109 -0.87 -1.69 -12.41
N ALA A 110 -0.76 -2.88 -13.01
CA ALA A 110 0.54 -3.53 -13.22
C ALA A 110 1.48 -2.61 -14.02
N GLY A 111 2.76 -2.58 -13.66
CA GLY A 111 3.75 -1.67 -14.21
C GLY A 111 3.75 -0.27 -13.57
N TYR A 112 2.90 -0.01 -12.57
CA TYR A 112 3.05 1.15 -11.69
C TYR A 112 4.39 1.06 -10.95
N LYS A 113 5.18 2.13 -11.05
CA LYS A 113 6.47 2.23 -10.36
C LYS A 113 6.31 3.08 -9.11
N PRO A 114 6.52 2.53 -7.90
CA PRO A 114 6.63 3.35 -6.70
C PRO A 114 7.90 4.20 -6.75
N GLU A 115 8.07 5.09 -5.77
CA GLU A 115 9.31 5.84 -5.62
C GLU A 115 10.51 4.90 -5.42
N GLU A 116 11.67 5.24 -5.97
CA GLU A 116 12.85 4.36 -5.98
C GLU A 116 13.26 3.88 -4.59
N GLY A 117 13.19 4.74 -3.58
CA GLY A 117 13.51 4.37 -2.19
C GLY A 117 12.55 3.31 -1.61
N ILE A 118 11.28 3.32 -2.02
CA ILE A 118 10.27 2.34 -1.60
C ILE A 118 10.54 1.00 -2.28
N GLU A 119 10.75 1.00 -3.60
CA GLU A 119 11.11 -0.21 -4.34
C GLU A 119 12.41 -0.83 -3.80
N ALA A 120 13.40 0.00 -3.49
CA ALA A 120 14.66 -0.43 -2.89
C ALA A 120 14.45 -1.13 -1.53
N ALA A 121 13.52 -0.65 -0.71
CA ALA A 121 13.21 -1.25 0.60
C ALA A 121 12.60 -2.66 0.46
N ASP A 122 11.68 -2.87 -0.48
CA ASP A 122 11.09 -4.18 -0.72
C ASP A 122 12.13 -5.19 -1.24
N ILE A 123 12.98 -4.74 -2.17
CA ILE A 123 14.06 -5.55 -2.73
C ILE A 123 15.08 -5.92 -1.65
N ALA A 124 15.36 -5.00 -0.71
CA ALA A 124 16.35 -5.21 0.34
C ALA A 124 16.02 -6.43 1.21
N ILE A 125 14.76 -6.59 1.60
CA ILE A 125 14.31 -7.72 2.43
C ILE A 125 14.56 -9.04 1.70
N GLY A 126 14.14 -9.14 0.44
CA GLY A 126 14.31 -10.37 -0.35
C GLY A 126 15.76 -10.71 -0.67
N LYS A 127 16.64 -9.70 -0.77
CA LYS A 127 18.07 -9.88 -1.03
C LYS A 127 18.92 -9.98 0.24
N GLY A 128 18.36 -9.68 1.41
CA GLY A 128 19.12 -9.55 2.66
C GLY A 128 20.18 -8.44 2.61
N SER A 129 19.97 -7.36 1.85
CA SER A 129 20.94 -6.27 1.69
C SER A 129 20.29 -4.90 1.69
N VAL A 130 20.70 -4.05 2.63
CA VAL A 130 20.15 -2.71 2.86
C VAL A 130 20.82 -1.61 2.01
N GLU A 131 21.92 -1.91 1.33
CA GLU A 131 22.80 -0.87 0.72
C GLU A 131 22.07 0.01 -0.31
N ASN A 132 21.19 -0.57 -1.13
CA ASN A 132 20.43 0.23 -2.11
C ASN A 132 19.40 1.14 -1.43
N VAL A 133 18.88 0.78 -0.25
CA VAL A 133 17.99 1.67 0.52
C VAL A 133 18.76 2.90 0.98
N LEU A 134 20.01 2.71 1.39
CA LEU A 134 20.85 3.78 1.93
C LEU A 134 21.21 4.84 0.89
N SER A 135 21.37 4.47 -0.39
CA SER A 135 21.62 5.45 -1.45
C SER A 135 20.47 6.42 -1.70
N HIS A 136 19.27 6.12 -1.19
CA HIS A 136 18.10 6.99 -1.26
C HIS A 136 17.86 7.81 0.03
N LEU A 137 18.77 7.73 1.01
CA LEU A 137 18.62 8.38 2.32
C LEU A 137 19.81 9.28 2.65
N ASP A 138 19.57 10.36 3.39
CA ASP A 138 20.64 11.14 4.02
C ASP A 138 21.53 10.24 4.89
N GLU A 139 22.85 10.46 4.84
CA GLU A 139 23.85 9.70 5.61
C GLU A 139 23.52 9.61 7.11
N LYS A 140 22.92 10.66 7.68
CA LYS A 140 22.51 10.71 9.09
C LYS A 140 21.55 9.58 9.50
N TYR A 141 20.80 9.01 8.56
CA TYR A 141 19.86 7.90 8.82
C TYR A 141 20.48 6.52 8.63
N HIS A 142 21.65 6.42 7.98
CA HIS A 142 22.20 5.15 7.52
C HIS A 142 22.43 4.17 8.66
N GLN A 143 23.08 4.63 9.74
CA GLN A 143 23.37 3.78 10.90
C GLN A 143 22.09 3.19 11.49
N ARG A 144 21.06 4.02 11.67
CA ARG A 144 19.79 3.59 12.25
C ARG A 144 19.06 2.58 11.37
N VAL A 145 19.06 2.79 10.05
CA VAL A 145 18.42 1.89 9.10
C VAL A 145 19.16 0.55 9.02
N LYS A 146 20.50 0.55 9.05
CA LYS A 146 21.30 -0.70 9.14
C LYS A 146 20.94 -1.52 10.38
N GLU A 147 20.84 -0.88 11.54
CA GLU A 147 20.46 -1.55 12.79
C GLU A 147 19.06 -2.17 12.71
N LEU A 148 18.07 -1.40 12.24
CA LEU A 148 16.70 -1.88 12.07
C LEU A 148 16.62 -3.05 11.09
N PHE A 149 17.35 -2.98 9.98
CA PHE A 149 17.38 -4.04 8.98
C PHE A 149 18.01 -5.32 9.53
N ASN A 150 19.12 -5.22 10.27
CA ASN A 150 19.76 -6.39 10.88
C ASN A 150 18.85 -7.07 11.91
N ASN A 151 18.11 -6.29 12.72
CA ASN A 151 17.14 -6.82 13.66
C ASN A 151 15.92 -7.47 12.98
N LEU A 152 15.55 -7.02 11.78
CA LEU A 152 14.48 -7.62 11.00
C LEU A 152 14.86 -8.99 10.43
N GLN A 153 16.16 -9.19 10.15
CA GLN A 153 16.70 -10.39 9.51
C GLN A 153 17.19 -11.45 10.51
N SER A 154 17.21 -11.13 11.81
CA SER A 154 17.60 -12.04 12.90
C SER A 154 16.47 -12.96 13.34
#